data_AF-A0A4Z2ILL4-F1
#
_entry.id   AF-A0A4Z2ILL4-F1
#
_cell.length_a   1.000
_cell.length_b   1.000
_cell.length_c   1.000
_cell.angle_alpha   90.00
_cell.angle_beta   90.00
_cell.angle_gamma   90.00
#
_symmetry.space_group_name_H-M   'P 1'
#
loop_
_entity.id
_entity.type
_entity.pdbx_description
1 polymer ?
#
loop_
_entity_poly.entity_id
_entity_poly.type
_entity_poly.pdbx_seq_one_letter_code
_entity_poly.pdbx_strand_id
1 'polypeptide(L)'
;MATYISQVDVSLNKTHEQHLLARGFKKLPNDLNKGACGNEIYIWYKEGQRGAAITRLQVSHNPDMATGLASAGYTQIAKDLNAGAGGDYIYLWYHRGSGEYDTPIVDIDVTTDAKNEAAKFRFGWERLSCDLNRNAGGSWVHFWVKRAEQTYICDITATDSYGSDTDLFQGGYIRVDENTNRGAGGSEDFIWYRQTTDPKQALTDLQVSTSEAEVFAFQQQGYTCVSVNLSGEGSGQLVYVWYKKGGPSNHIKAFAVLVNSALIPAYTKAGLTVIDKDIDAGSHNFSEYLCVYQ
;
A
#
# COMPACT_ATOMS: atom_id res chain seq x y z
N MET A 1 27.00 -3.58 -12.26
CA MET A 1 25.79 -4.43 -12.29
C MET A 1 24.74 -3.72 -11.46
N ALA A 2 23.47 -3.72 -11.89
CA ALA A 2 22.39 -3.18 -11.07
C ALA A 2 22.26 -3.99 -9.77
N THR A 3 22.05 -3.31 -8.65
CA THR A 3 21.84 -3.91 -7.34
C THR A 3 20.36 -3.79 -6.97
N TYR A 4 19.82 -4.81 -6.31
CA TYR A 4 18.41 -4.90 -5.94
C TYR A 4 18.29 -5.09 -4.43
N ILE A 5 17.25 -4.56 -3.83
CA ILE A 5 16.94 -4.82 -2.41
C ILE A 5 16.73 -6.31 -2.25
N SER A 6 17.58 -6.94 -1.43
CA SER A 6 17.65 -8.40 -1.31
C SER A 6 17.37 -8.87 0.11
N GLN A 7 17.57 -8.01 1.11
CA GLN A 7 17.24 -8.28 2.51
C GLN A 7 16.68 -7.00 3.12
N VAL A 8 15.70 -7.18 4.00
CA VAL A 8 15.17 -6.13 4.88
C VAL A 8 15.17 -6.67 6.31
N ASP A 9 15.39 -5.81 7.29
CA ASP A 9 15.26 -6.12 8.70
C ASP A 9 14.90 -4.84 9.48
N VAL A 10 14.57 -4.97 10.76
CA VAL A 10 14.13 -3.89 11.65
C VAL A 10 15.02 -3.84 12.89
N SER A 11 15.32 -2.66 13.41
CA SER A 11 15.92 -2.51 14.75
C SER A 11 14.88 -1.95 15.73
N LEU A 12 14.85 -2.49 16.95
CA LEU A 12 13.97 -2.02 18.04
C LEU A 12 14.73 -1.29 19.16
N ASN A 13 16.06 -1.33 19.09
CA ASN A 13 16.98 -0.77 20.09
C ASN A 13 18.39 -0.71 19.50
N LYS A 14 19.31 -0.05 20.22
CA LYS A 14 20.72 0.13 19.80
C LYS A 14 21.49 -1.17 19.63
N THR A 15 21.19 -2.22 20.42
CA THR A 15 21.83 -3.52 20.27
C THR A 15 21.48 -4.16 18.93
N HIS A 16 20.21 -4.09 18.50
CA HIS A 16 19.79 -4.54 17.18
C HIS A 16 20.47 -3.72 16.07
N GLU A 17 20.55 -2.39 16.22
CA GLU A 17 21.26 -1.52 15.27
C GLU A 17 22.73 -1.95 15.09
N GLN A 18 23.45 -2.18 16.19
CA GLN A 18 24.85 -2.62 16.17
C GLN A 18 25.01 -3.98 15.47
N HIS A 19 24.13 -4.94 15.76
CA HIS A 19 24.15 -6.26 15.12
C HIS A 19 23.89 -6.18 13.61
N LEU A 20 22.94 -5.36 13.17
CA LEU A 20 22.63 -5.17 11.74
C LEU A 20 23.75 -4.46 11.00
N LEU A 21 24.32 -3.41 11.62
CA LEU A 21 25.48 -2.71 11.09
C LEU A 21 26.68 -3.64 10.93
N ALA A 22 27.00 -4.46 11.94
CA ALA A 22 28.09 -5.43 11.89
C ALA A 22 27.90 -6.48 10.78
N ARG A 23 26.66 -6.74 10.37
CA ARG A 23 26.32 -7.62 9.26
C ARG A 23 26.30 -6.90 7.91
N GLY A 24 26.58 -5.60 7.85
CA GLY A 24 26.63 -4.82 6.61
C GLY A 24 25.26 -4.41 6.08
N PHE A 25 24.23 -4.29 6.93
CA PHE A 25 22.99 -3.65 6.54
C PHE A 25 23.15 -2.11 6.50
N LYS A 26 22.39 -1.46 5.62
CA LYS A 26 22.23 -0.02 5.53
C LYS A 26 20.97 0.40 6.28
N LYS A 27 21.05 1.44 7.11
CA LYS A 27 19.93 1.98 7.89
C LYS A 27 19.18 3.06 7.11
N LEU A 28 17.85 3.04 7.11
CA LEU A 28 17.04 4.19 6.71
C LEU A 28 16.98 5.23 7.84
N PRO A 29 17.04 6.53 7.53
CA PRO A 29 17.31 7.57 8.52
C PRO A 29 16.13 7.88 9.46
N ASN A 30 14.90 7.51 9.07
CA ASN A 30 13.69 7.93 9.75
C ASN A 30 13.20 6.89 10.78
N ASP A 31 12.86 7.38 11.96
CA ASP A 31 12.26 6.61 13.05
C ASP A 31 10.79 6.31 12.74
N LEU A 32 10.40 5.04 12.82
CA LEU A 32 9.02 4.62 12.53
C LEU A 32 8.04 5.13 13.59
N ASN A 33 8.48 5.26 14.84
CA ASN A 33 7.65 5.77 15.94
C ASN A 33 7.70 7.30 16.05
N LYS A 34 8.03 8.03 14.96
CA LYS A 34 8.24 9.47 15.04
C LYS A 34 7.01 10.20 15.60
N GLY A 35 7.17 10.79 16.78
CA GLY A 35 6.09 11.53 17.44
C GLY A 35 5.11 10.65 18.22
N ALA A 36 5.27 9.32 18.15
CA ALA A 36 4.68 8.37 19.07
C ALA A 36 5.66 8.13 20.24
N CYS A 37 5.17 7.92 21.46
CA CYS A 37 6.01 7.84 22.66
C CYS A 37 6.69 6.45 22.86
N GLY A 38 7.24 5.85 21.80
CA GLY A 38 7.78 4.48 21.78
C GLY A 38 9.29 4.34 21.57
N ASN A 39 9.73 3.12 21.23
CA ASN A 39 11.13 2.84 20.91
C ASN A 39 11.55 3.57 19.62
N GLU A 40 12.82 3.94 19.49
CA GLU A 40 13.35 4.33 18.18
C GLU A 40 13.46 3.10 17.27
N ILE A 41 12.65 3.04 16.23
CA ILE A 41 12.54 1.89 15.33
C ILE A 41 12.99 2.31 13.94
N TYR A 42 13.86 1.51 13.31
CA TYR A 42 14.39 1.81 11.98
C TYR A 42 14.33 0.59 11.07
N ILE A 43 14.06 0.83 9.79
CA ILE A 43 14.21 -0.15 8.71
C ILE A 43 15.68 -0.22 8.27
N TRP A 44 16.13 -1.43 7.99
CA TRP A 44 17.47 -1.75 7.50
C TRP A 44 17.37 -2.60 6.24
N TYR A 45 18.32 -2.46 5.32
CA TYR A 45 18.33 -3.25 4.09
C TYR A 45 19.73 -3.63 3.62
N LYS A 46 19.77 -4.60 2.70
CA LYS A 46 20.94 -4.91 1.88
C LYS A 46 20.56 -5.01 0.42
N GLU A 47 21.50 -4.64 -0.42
CA GLU A 47 21.38 -4.86 -1.84
C GLU A 47 22.14 -6.12 -2.26
N GLY A 48 21.68 -6.73 -3.35
CA GLY A 48 22.23 -7.97 -3.88
C GLY A 48 21.95 -8.13 -5.37
N GLN A 49 22.20 -9.35 -5.86
CA GLN A 49 21.96 -9.73 -7.25
C GLN A 49 20.46 -9.98 -7.51
N ARG A 50 20.03 -9.92 -8.78
CA ARG A 50 18.63 -10.07 -9.19
C ARG A 50 17.95 -11.34 -8.63
N GLY A 51 18.66 -12.47 -8.59
CA GLY A 51 18.11 -13.73 -8.08
C GLY A 51 17.78 -13.75 -6.58
N ALA A 52 18.23 -12.75 -5.81
CA ALA A 52 17.90 -12.57 -4.41
C ALA A 52 16.94 -11.39 -4.17
N ALA A 53 16.46 -10.73 -5.23
CA ALA A 53 15.67 -9.52 -5.14
C ALA A 53 14.33 -9.78 -4.45
N ILE A 54 13.97 -8.85 -3.57
CA ILE A 54 12.63 -8.73 -3.02
C ILE A 54 11.76 -8.04 -4.08
N THR A 55 10.59 -8.61 -4.33
CA THR A 55 9.65 -8.13 -5.34
C THR A 55 8.35 -7.63 -4.74
N ARG A 56 8.01 -7.94 -3.49
CA ARG A 56 6.87 -7.35 -2.78
C ARG A 56 7.20 -7.15 -1.30
N LEU A 57 6.68 -6.08 -0.73
CA LEU A 57 6.68 -5.76 0.71
C LEU A 57 5.23 -5.48 1.12
N GLN A 58 4.82 -6.00 2.27
CA GLN A 58 3.46 -5.86 2.82
C GLN A 58 3.55 -5.69 4.33
N VAL A 59 2.50 -5.17 4.96
CA VAL A 59 2.37 -5.16 6.42
C VAL A 59 1.16 -5.96 6.88
N SER A 60 1.19 -6.41 8.13
CA SER A 60 0.02 -6.97 8.82
C SER A 60 -0.17 -6.24 10.14
N HIS A 61 -1.39 -5.77 10.42
CA HIS A 61 -1.79 -5.20 11.71
C HIS A 61 -2.76 -6.09 12.50
N ASN A 62 -3.13 -7.26 11.95
CA ASN A 62 -3.93 -8.28 12.63
C ASN A 62 -3.52 -9.71 12.23
N PRO A 63 -3.95 -10.75 12.98
CA PRO A 63 -3.57 -12.14 12.73
C PRO A 63 -4.10 -12.73 11.41
N ASP A 64 -5.24 -12.27 10.89
CA ASP A 64 -5.83 -12.81 9.66
C ASP A 64 -5.03 -12.36 8.43
N MET A 65 -4.62 -11.08 8.40
CA MET A 65 -3.66 -10.58 7.41
C MET A 65 -2.35 -11.38 7.41
N ALA A 66 -1.82 -11.69 8.60
CA ALA A 66 -0.60 -12.48 8.75
C ALA A 66 -0.77 -13.91 8.21
N THR A 67 -1.95 -14.50 8.38
CA THR A 67 -2.28 -15.85 7.89
C THR A 67 -2.28 -15.90 6.36
N GLY A 68 -2.90 -14.92 5.69
CA GLY A 68 -2.88 -14.82 4.22
C GLY A 68 -1.47 -14.66 3.66
N LEU A 69 -0.67 -13.77 4.24
CA LEU A 69 0.72 -13.54 3.85
C LEU A 69 1.60 -14.78 4.02
N ALA A 70 1.54 -15.43 5.18
CA ALA A 70 2.28 -16.66 5.45
C ALA A 70 1.89 -17.79 4.48
N SER A 71 0.60 -17.96 4.22
CA SER A 71 0.07 -18.99 3.30
C SER A 71 0.49 -18.73 1.86
N ALA A 72 0.66 -17.46 1.47
CA ALA A 72 1.19 -17.05 0.18
C ALA A 72 2.73 -17.12 0.08
N GLY A 73 3.43 -17.58 1.12
CA GLY A 73 4.88 -17.74 1.12
C GLY A 73 5.66 -16.45 1.36
N TYR A 74 5.05 -15.43 1.97
CA TYR A 74 5.78 -14.25 2.45
C TYR A 74 6.57 -14.61 3.71
N THR A 75 7.70 -13.92 3.90
CA THR A 75 8.52 -14.04 5.10
C THR A 75 8.29 -12.85 6.02
N GLN A 76 7.84 -13.12 7.24
CA GLN A 76 7.69 -12.11 8.29
C GLN A 76 9.04 -11.68 8.86
N ILE A 77 9.17 -10.39 9.16
CA ILE A 77 10.15 -9.87 10.10
C ILE A 77 9.46 -9.80 11.46
N ALA A 78 9.82 -10.71 12.38
CA ALA A 78 9.17 -10.86 13.68
C ALA A 78 9.60 -9.76 14.68
N LYS A 79 9.35 -8.49 14.31
CA LYS A 79 9.63 -7.28 15.09
C LYS A 79 8.48 -6.32 14.88
N ASP A 80 7.78 -6.01 15.98
CA ASP A 80 6.69 -5.05 15.98
C ASP A 80 7.20 -3.64 15.67
N LEU A 81 6.70 -3.05 14.59
CA LEU A 81 7.08 -1.72 14.12
C LEU A 81 6.57 -0.59 15.03
N ASN A 82 5.62 -0.88 15.93
CA ASN A 82 5.07 0.03 16.92
C ASN A 82 5.57 -0.24 18.35
N ALA A 83 6.62 -1.04 18.50
CA ALA A 83 7.05 -1.50 19.83
C ALA A 83 7.31 -0.32 20.79
N GLY A 84 6.59 -0.33 21.92
CA GLY A 84 6.66 0.69 22.97
C GLY A 84 5.78 1.92 22.75
N ALA A 85 5.18 2.10 21.57
CA ALA A 85 4.36 3.27 21.24
C ALA A 85 2.87 3.12 21.63
N GLY A 86 2.38 1.89 21.82
CA GLY A 86 1.05 1.62 22.36
C GLY A 86 -0.11 1.60 21.34
N GLY A 87 0.17 1.30 20.06
CA GLY A 87 -0.82 1.15 18.98
C GLY A 87 -1.00 -0.29 18.49
N ASP A 88 -1.36 -0.46 17.22
CA ASP A 88 -1.52 -1.78 16.60
C ASP A 88 -0.17 -2.50 16.48
N TYR A 89 -0.16 -3.83 16.61
CA TYR A 89 1.03 -4.62 16.34
C TYR A 89 1.26 -4.73 14.84
N ILE A 90 2.24 -4.01 14.31
CA ILE A 90 2.53 -3.98 12.88
C ILE A 90 3.77 -4.80 12.58
N TYR A 91 3.68 -5.71 11.61
CA TYR A 91 4.81 -6.52 11.17
C TYR A 91 5.05 -6.33 9.67
N LEU A 92 6.34 -6.20 9.29
CA LEU A 92 6.76 -6.14 7.90
C LEU A 92 6.95 -7.54 7.32
N TRP A 93 6.49 -7.75 6.09
CA TRP A 93 6.61 -8.99 5.34
C TRP A 93 7.26 -8.73 3.99
N TYR A 94 8.05 -9.68 3.51
CA TYR A 94 8.64 -9.60 2.17
C TYR A 94 8.43 -10.89 1.38
N HIS A 95 8.39 -10.75 0.06
CA HIS A 95 8.31 -11.87 -0.88
C HIS A 95 9.34 -11.73 -2.00
N ARG A 96 9.81 -12.88 -2.50
CA ARG A 96 10.71 -12.97 -3.64
C ARG A 96 10.05 -13.82 -4.72
N GLY A 97 9.54 -13.15 -5.74
CA GLY A 97 8.94 -13.79 -6.90
C GLY A 97 9.76 -13.54 -8.17
N SER A 98 9.40 -14.23 -9.24
CA SER A 98 10.03 -14.11 -10.56
C SER A 98 9.02 -14.22 -11.71
N GLY A 99 7.72 -14.10 -11.41
CA GLY A 99 6.64 -14.12 -12.39
C GLY A 99 6.52 -12.80 -13.16
N GLU A 100 5.52 -12.74 -14.05
CA GLU A 100 5.21 -11.56 -14.87
C GLU A 100 5.00 -10.29 -14.04
N TYR A 101 4.40 -10.44 -12.86
CA TYR A 101 4.03 -9.34 -11.97
C TYR A 101 5.09 -9.06 -10.89
N ASP A 102 6.27 -9.68 -10.99
CA ASP A 102 7.35 -9.57 -10.02
C ASP A 102 8.45 -8.62 -10.50
N THR A 103 8.20 -7.31 -10.37
CA THR A 103 9.23 -6.30 -10.67
C THR A 103 10.14 -6.09 -9.45
N PRO A 104 11.47 -6.32 -9.57
CA PRO A 104 12.40 -6.15 -8.46
C PRO A 104 12.38 -4.74 -7.84
N ILE A 105 12.54 -4.68 -6.52
CA ILE A 105 12.71 -3.42 -5.80
C ILE A 105 14.20 -3.05 -5.82
N VAL A 106 14.50 -1.80 -6.20
CA VAL A 106 15.87 -1.26 -6.24
C VAL A 106 16.15 -0.25 -5.14
N ASP A 107 15.11 0.35 -4.57
CA ASP A 107 15.26 1.31 -3.49
C ASP A 107 14.05 1.26 -2.54
N ILE A 108 14.28 1.65 -1.28
CA ILE A 108 13.25 1.74 -0.24
C ILE A 108 13.44 3.02 0.56
N ASP A 109 12.35 3.60 1.07
CA ASP A 109 12.39 4.80 1.90
C ASP A 109 11.22 4.84 2.87
N VAL A 110 11.35 5.63 3.94
CA VAL A 110 10.29 5.90 4.91
C VAL A 110 10.10 7.39 5.02
N THR A 111 8.86 7.86 4.99
CA THR A 111 8.53 9.26 5.27
C THR A 111 7.87 9.39 6.64
N THR A 112 8.15 10.48 7.35
CA THR A 112 7.48 10.85 8.62
C THR A 112 6.81 12.23 8.52
N ASP A 113 6.72 12.77 7.31
CA ASP A 113 6.10 14.06 7.02
C ASP A 113 5.19 13.91 5.79
N ALA A 114 3.93 13.57 6.07
CA ALA A 114 2.95 13.31 5.04
C ALA A 114 2.60 14.54 4.18
N LYS A 115 2.95 15.76 4.59
CA LYS A 115 2.74 16.97 3.77
C LYS A 115 3.71 17.05 2.59
N ASN A 116 4.87 16.42 2.70
CA ASN A 116 5.94 16.52 1.72
C ASN A 116 6.20 15.21 0.95
N GLU A 117 5.60 14.10 1.36
CA GLU A 117 5.82 12.79 0.74
C GLU A 117 5.24 12.66 -0.67
N ALA A 118 4.15 13.37 -0.99
CA ALA A 118 3.43 13.22 -2.26
C ALA A 118 4.32 13.49 -3.49
N ALA A 119 5.35 14.34 -3.36
CA ALA A 119 6.29 14.60 -4.44
C ALA A 119 7.07 13.34 -4.90
N LYS A 120 7.14 12.29 -4.05
CA LYS A 120 7.83 11.02 -4.35
C LYS A 120 7.20 10.27 -5.54
N PHE A 121 5.88 10.37 -5.74
CA PHE A 121 5.21 9.75 -6.89
C PHE A 121 5.81 10.21 -8.23
N ARG A 122 6.16 11.50 -8.36
CA ARG A 122 6.79 12.05 -9.57
C ARG A 122 8.18 11.47 -9.87
N PHE A 123 8.81 10.83 -8.89
CA PHE A 123 10.12 10.24 -9.00
C PHE A 123 10.06 8.70 -9.10
N GLY A 124 8.88 8.15 -9.37
CA GLY A 124 8.64 6.72 -9.56
C GLY A 124 8.63 5.90 -8.28
N TRP A 125 8.36 6.54 -7.13
CA TRP A 125 8.16 5.83 -5.87
C TRP A 125 6.70 5.42 -5.69
N GLU A 126 6.51 4.25 -5.11
CA GLU A 126 5.22 3.66 -4.78
C GLU A 126 5.05 3.60 -3.26
N ARG A 127 3.87 3.94 -2.75
CA ARG A 127 3.53 3.80 -1.33
C ARG A 127 2.87 2.44 -1.12
N LEU A 128 3.32 1.66 -0.14
CA LEU A 128 2.87 0.27 0.02
C LEU A 128 1.96 0.02 1.22
N SER A 129 2.14 0.73 2.33
CA SER A 129 1.47 0.43 3.59
C SER A 129 0.44 1.48 3.99
N CYS A 130 -0.41 1.13 4.96
CA CYS A 130 -1.07 2.11 5.83
C CYS A 130 -0.04 2.92 6.64
N ASP A 131 -0.56 3.84 7.46
CA ASP A 131 0.24 4.54 8.47
C ASP A 131 0.90 3.54 9.42
N LEU A 132 2.24 3.52 9.45
CA LEU A 132 3.01 2.64 10.32
C LEU A 132 2.93 3.03 11.80
N ASN A 133 2.38 4.20 12.14
CA ASN A 133 2.02 4.57 13.51
C ASN A 133 0.54 4.29 13.84
N ARG A 134 -0.10 3.36 13.13
CA ARG A 134 -1.53 3.02 13.29
C ARG A 134 -1.93 2.88 14.76
N ASN A 135 -2.87 3.71 15.20
CA ASN A 135 -3.40 3.78 16.58
C ASN A 135 -2.36 4.09 17.68
N ALA A 136 -1.08 4.32 17.35
CA ALA A 136 -0.05 4.76 18.28
C ALA A 136 -0.03 6.30 18.44
N GLY A 137 -0.65 7.01 17.50
CA GLY A 137 -0.59 8.47 17.39
C GLY A 137 0.76 8.93 16.84
N GLY A 138 1.01 10.25 16.88
CA GLY A 138 2.25 10.82 16.36
C GLY A 138 2.19 11.21 14.88
N SER A 139 3.30 11.05 14.18
CA SER A 139 3.40 11.41 12.76
C SER A 139 2.82 10.30 11.88
N TRP A 140 2.27 10.68 10.74
CA TRP A 140 1.92 9.74 9.68
C TRP A 140 3.20 9.21 9.04
N VAL A 141 3.43 7.90 9.18
CA VAL A 141 4.66 7.25 8.71
C VAL A 141 4.32 6.28 7.59
N HIS A 142 4.91 6.46 6.41
CA HIS A 142 4.63 5.61 5.25
C HIS A 142 5.89 4.98 4.69
N PHE A 143 5.75 3.73 4.24
CA PHE A 143 6.81 3.00 3.56
C PHE A 143 6.69 3.08 2.05
N TRP A 144 7.83 3.30 1.41
CA TRP A 144 7.95 3.53 -0.03
C TRP A 144 8.94 2.57 -0.67
N VAL A 145 8.64 2.20 -1.91
CA VAL A 145 9.54 1.39 -2.74
C VAL A 145 9.74 2.04 -4.09
N LYS A 146 10.89 1.76 -4.71
CA LYS A 146 11.17 2.08 -6.10
C LYS A 146 11.46 0.81 -6.88
N ARG A 147 10.78 0.65 -8.00
CA ARG A 147 10.92 -0.51 -8.89
C ARG A 147 12.10 -0.36 -9.83
N ALA A 148 12.65 -1.49 -10.26
CA ALA A 148 13.73 -1.56 -11.23
C ALA A 148 13.33 -0.99 -12.60
N GLU A 149 12.04 -1.09 -12.93
CA GLU A 149 11.43 -0.67 -14.19
C GLU A 149 10.13 0.08 -13.87
N GLN A 150 9.68 0.95 -14.80
CA GLN A 150 8.39 1.60 -14.65
C GLN A 150 7.29 0.54 -14.67
N THR A 151 6.51 0.51 -13.60
CA THR A 151 5.32 -0.32 -13.44
C THR A 151 4.07 0.50 -13.77
N TYR A 152 3.01 -0.20 -14.16
CA TYR A 152 1.68 0.33 -14.34
C TYR A 152 0.69 -0.56 -13.63
N ILE A 153 -0.33 0.02 -13.03
CA ILE A 153 -1.46 -0.74 -12.49
C ILE A 153 -2.18 -1.36 -13.70
N CYS A 154 -2.29 -2.68 -13.75
CA CYS A 154 -2.95 -3.41 -14.84
C CYS A 154 -4.25 -4.09 -14.41
N ASP A 155 -4.47 -4.18 -13.10
CA ASP A 155 -5.69 -4.73 -12.54
C ASP A 155 -5.96 -4.19 -11.15
N ILE A 156 -7.24 -4.15 -10.78
CA ILE A 156 -7.73 -3.74 -9.48
C ILE A 156 -8.89 -4.64 -9.08
N THR A 157 -8.92 -5.06 -7.83
CA THR A 157 -10.04 -5.79 -7.22
C THR A 157 -10.19 -5.34 -5.77
N ALA A 158 -11.20 -5.84 -5.09
CA ALA A 158 -11.37 -5.65 -3.65
C ALA A 158 -11.85 -6.94 -3.00
N THR A 159 -11.73 -7.01 -1.68
CA THR A 159 -12.20 -8.12 -0.85
C THR A 159 -12.91 -7.56 0.38
N ASP A 160 -13.95 -8.26 0.82
CA ASP A 160 -14.71 -8.02 2.05
C ASP A 160 -14.41 -9.07 3.13
N SER A 161 -13.36 -9.87 2.92
CA SER A 161 -12.92 -10.93 3.82
C SER A 161 -11.50 -11.38 3.48
N TYR A 162 -10.86 -12.07 4.41
CA TYR A 162 -9.50 -12.61 4.24
C TYR A 162 -9.43 -13.91 3.43
N GLY A 163 -10.58 -14.46 3.02
CA GLY A 163 -10.66 -15.80 2.41
C GLY A 163 -9.92 -15.92 1.08
N SER A 164 -9.75 -14.80 0.36
CA SER A 164 -9.08 -14.76 -0.96
C SER A 164 -7.65 -14.23 -0.90
N ASP A 165 -7.14 -13.82 0.28
CA ASP A 165 -5.82 -13.20 0.42
C ASP A 165 -4.70 -14.06 -0.19
N THR A 166 -4.70 -15.35 0.14
CA THR A 166 -3.65 -16.28 -0.30
C THR A 166 -3.59 -16.35 -1.83
N ASP A 167 -4.75 -16.53 -2.48
CA ASP A 167 -4.85 -16.67 -3.93
C ASP A 167 -4.50 -15.36 -4.63
N LEU A 168 -4.91 -14.21 -4.09
CA LEU A 168 -4.58 -12.90 -4.64
C LEU A 168 -3.09 -12.61 -4.54
N PHE A 169 -2.46 -12.86 -3.39
CA PHE A 169 -1.00 -12.71 -3.24
C PHE A 169 -0.22 -13.62 -4.18
N GLN A 170 -0.62 -14.89 -4.31
CA GLN A 170 -0.02 -15.83 -5.25
C GLN A 170 -0.24 -15.42 -6.72
N GLY A 171 -1.38 -14.80 -7.02
CA GLY A 171 -1.72 -14.19 -8.31
C GLY A 171 -0.96 -12.91 -8.64
N GLY A 172 -0.06 -12.46 -7.75
CA GLY A 172 0.78 -11.28 -7.92
C GLY A 172 0.11 -9.96 -7.53
N TYR A 173 -1.04 -9.99 -6.88
CA TYR A 173 -1.66 -8.79 -6.35
C TYR A 173 -0.90 -8.28 -5.12
N ILE A 174 -1.00 -6.97 -4.94
CA ILE A 174 -0.49 -6.21 -3.81
C ILE A 174 -1.73 -5.64 -3.11
N ARG A 175 -1.85 -5.89 -1.82
CA ARG A 175 -2.91 -5.27 -1.01
C ARG A 175 -2.49 -3.84 -0.69
N VAL A 176 -3.44 -2.90 -0.75
CA VAL A 176 -3.31 -1.65 -0.02
C VAL A 176 -3.63 -1.98 1.42
N ASP A 177 -2.62 -2.04 2.28
CA ASP A 177 -2.79 -2.45 3.69
C ASP A 177 -3.51 -1.41 4.56
N GLU A 178 -4.40 -0.59 3.96
CA GLU A 178 -5.35 0.30 4.62
C GLU A 178 -6.74 -0.33 4.58
N ASN A 179 -7.42 -0.36 5.72
CA ASN A 179 -8.76 -0.89 5.83
C ASN A 179 -9.75 0.19 5.40
N THR A 180 -10.46 -0.02 4.28
CA THR A 180 -11.35 0.98 3.69
C THR A 180 -12.74 1.06 4.32
N ASN A 181 -13.05 0.25 5.34
CA ASN A 181 -14.32 0.29 6.07
C ASN A 181 -14.11 0.54 7.58
N ARG A 182 -13.18 1.42 7.93
CA ARG A 182 -12.62 1.52 9.28
C ARG A 182 -13.67 1.93 10.31
N GLY A 183 -14.02 0.99 11.18
CA GLY A 183 -14.98 1.24 12.27
C GLY A 183 -16.43 0.99 11.89
N ALA A 184 -16.69 0.47 10.67
CA ALA A 184 -18.00 -0.07 10.29
C ALA A 184 -18.35 -1.38 11.03
N GLY A 185 -17.35 -2.06 11.60
CA GLY A 185 -17.49 -3.39 12.20
C GLY A 185 -17.59 -4.49 11.13
N GLY A 186 -17.35 -5.74 11.53
CA GLY A 186 -17.29 -6.86 10.58
C GLY A 186 -15.88 -7.09 9.99
N SER A 187 -15.82 -7.73 8.83
CA SER A 187 -14.58 -7.99 8.09
C SER A 187 -14.02 -6.71 7.50
N GLU A 188 -12.69 -6.61 7.41
CA GLU A 188 -12.02 -5.44 6.81
C GLU A 188 -12.12 -5.50 5.28
N ASP A 189 -12.47 -4.36 4.68
CA ASP A 189 -12.50 -4.21 3.23
C ASP A 189 -11.13 -3.74 2.74
N PHE A 190 -10.61 -4.41 1.71
CA PHE A 190 -9.31 -4.08 1.14
C PHE A 190 -9.38 -3.90 -0.36
N ILE A 191 -8.66 -2.90 -0.85
CA ILE A 191 -8.37 -2.73 -2.27
C ILE A 191 -7.05 -3.45 -2.60
N TRP A 192 -7.07 -4.16 -3.71
CA TRP A 192 -5.93 -4.90 -4.25
C TRP A 192 -5.63 -4.43 -5.64
N TYR A 193 -4.35 -4.47 -6.01
CA TYR A 193 -3.93 -4.12 -7.34
C TYR A 193 -2.84 -5.05 -7.85
N ARG A 194 -2.71 -5.12 -9.16
CA ARG A 194 -1.61 -5.83 -9.82
C ARG A 194 -0.88 -4.89 -10.74
N GLN A 195 0.43 -5.11 -10.85
CA GLN A 195 1.33 -4.27 -11.65
C GLN A 195 1.93 -5.04 -12.82
N THR A 196 2.19 -4.33 -13.90
CA THR A 196 2.89 -4.83 -15.10
C THR A 196 3.95 -3.83 -15.55
N THR A 197 4.94 -4.26 -16.32
CA THR A 197 5.84 -3.35 -17.05
C THR A 197 5.38 -3.09 -18.49
N ASP A 198 4.34 -3.78 -18.97
CA ASP A 198 3.74 -3.54 -20.29
C ASP A 198 2.64 -2.46 -20.22
N PRO A 199 2.88 -1.24 -20.73
CA PRO A 199 1.88 -0.17 -20.70
C PRO A 199 0.59 -0.53 -21.44
N LYS A 200 0.60 -1.48 -22.38
CA LYS A 200 -0.61 -1.89 -23.11
C LYS A 200 -1.63 -2.60 -22.24
N GLN A 201 -1.19 -3.17 -21.12
CA GLN A 201 -2.05 -3.84 -20.15
C GLN A 201 -2.54 -2.88 -19.04
N ALA A 202 -2.07 -1.63 -19.02
CA ALA A 202 -2.34 -0.69 -17.95
C ALA A 202 -3.81 -0.23 -17.91
N LEU A 203 -4.28 0.03 -16.69
CA LEU A 203 -5.46 0.81 -16.44
C LEU A 203 -5.20 2.26 -16.86
N THR A 204 -6.21 2.91 -17.41
CA THR A 204 -6.11 4.30 -17.89
C THR A 204 -7.02 5.26 -17.13
N ASP A 205 -7.99 4.74 -16.36
CA ASP A 205 -8.91 5.56 -15.59
C ASP A 205 -9.44 4.78 -14.37
N LEU A 206 -9.70 5.51 -13.29
CA LEU A 206 -10.35 5.03 -12.07
C LEU A 206 -11.43 6.03 -11.63
N GLN A 207 -12.58 5.50 -11.23
CA GLN A 207 -13.72 6.28 -10.71
C GLN A 207 -14.30 5.61 -9.46
N VAL A 208 -15.05 6.37 -8.68
CA VAL A 208 -15.83 5.87 -7.54
C VAL A 208 -17.28 6.30 -7.71
N SER A 209 -18.22 5.38 -7.56
CA SER A 209 -19.65 5.68 -7.49
C SER A 209 -20.12 5.62 -6.04
N THR A 210 -20.96 6.58 -5.64
CA THR A 210 -21.61 6.64 -4.32
C THR A 210 -23.15 6.58 -4.43
N SER A 211 -23.67 6.33 -5.63
CA SER A 211 -25.11 6.37 -5.94
C SER A 211 -25.48 5.46 -7.11
N GLU A 212 -26.73 5.00 -7.17
CA GLU A 212 -27.25 4.19 -8.28
C GLU A 212 -27.14 4.90 -9.65
N ALA A 213 -27.33 6.21 -9.67
CA ALA A 213 -27.20 7.01 -10.89
C ALA A 213 -25.76 6.98 -11.44
N GLU A 214 -24.76 7.04 -10.57
CA GLU A 214 -23.35 6.94 -10.95
C GLU A 214 -22.97 5.53 -11.38
N VAL A 215 -23.47 4.50 -10.67
CA VAL A 215 -23.32 3.09 -11.07
C VAL A 215 -23.82 2.90 -12.51
N PHE A 216 -25.03 3.36 -12.80
CA PHE A 216 -25.60 3.28 -14.14
C PHE A 216 -24.76 4.09 -15.15
N ALA A 217 -24.37 5.32 -14.80
CA ALA A 217 -23.60 6.18 -15.69
C ALA A 217 -22.23 5.58 -16.05
N PHE A 218 -21.50 5.00 -15.10
CA PHE A 218 -20.19 4.39 -15.36
C PHE A 218 -20.31 3.11 -16.19
N GLN A 219 -21.35 2.29 -15.94
CA GLN A 219 -21.64 1.14 -16.78
C GLN A 219 -21.91 1.55 -18.24
N GLN A 220 -22.73 2.58 -18.48
CA GLN A 220 -23.00 3.11 -19.83
C GLN A 220 -21.75 3.69 -20.50
N GLN A 221 -20.80 4.20 -19.72
CA GLN A 221 -19.53 4.71 -20.20
C GLN A 221 -18.47 3.61 -20.45
N GLY A 222 -18.81 2.34 -20.25
CA GLY A 222 -17.93 1.20 -20.48
C GLY A 222 -16.86 1.01 -19.40
N TYR A 223 -17.09 1.49 -18.18
CA TYR A 223 -16.26 1.12 -17.04
C TYR A 223 -16.56 -0.31 -16.58
N THR A 224 -15.56 -0.96 -16.02
CA THR A 224 -15.70 -2.24 -15.31
C THR A 224 -15.77 -1.98 -13.81
N CYS A 225 -16.78 -2.54 -13.14
CA CYS A 225 -16.96 -2.41 -11.69
C CYS A 225 -16.07 -3.41 -10.95
N VAL A 226 -15.44 -2.97 -9.87
CA VAL A 226 -14.91 -3.85 -8.82
C VAL A 226 -16.11 -4.29 -7.96
N SER A 227 -16.36 -5.59 -7.91
CA SER A 227 -17.64 -6.14 -7.42
C SER A 227 -17.92 -6.00 -5.93
N VAL A 228 -16.95 -5.53 -5.13
CA VAL A 228 -17.10 -5.37 -3.69
C VAL A 228 -17.59 -3.95 -3.38
N ASN A 229 -18.59 -3.86 -2.50
CA ASN A 229 -19.07 -2.61 -1.95
C ASN A 229 -18.17 -2.21 -0.77
N LEU A 230 -17.41 -1.12 -0.90
CA LEU A 230 -16.39 -0.73 0.08
C LEU A 230 -16.94 -0.06 1.34
N SER A 231 -18.24 0.23 1.39
CA SER A 231 -18.88 0.85 2.57
C SER A 231 -19.18 -0.15 3.69
N GLY A 232 -18.79 -1.43 3.55
CA GLY A 232 -19.11 -2.50 4.47
C GLY A 232 -20.55 -3.04 4.35
N GLU A 233 -20.73 -4.29 4.76
CA GLU A 233 -22.04 -4.94 4.81
C GLU A 233 -22.98 -4.19 5.78
N GLY A 234 -24.18 -3.86 5.30
CA GLY A 234 -25.24 -3.28 6.16
C GLY A 234 -25.22 -1.76 6.32
N SER A 235 -24.28 -1.04 5.71
CA SER A 235 -24.27 0.43 5.70
C SER A 235 -25.45 1.05 4.93
N GLY A 236 -26.02 0.29 3.97
CA GLY A 236 -27.03 0.77 3.04
C GLY A 236 -26.50 1.74 1.97
N GLN A 237 -25.20 2.04 2.00
CA GLN A 237 -24.54 2.91 1.03
C GLN A 237 -23.88 2.08 -0.07
N LEU A 238 -23.81 2.62 -1.28
CA LEU A 238 -23.24 1.96 -2.46
C LEU A 238 -21.93 2.64 -2.85
N VAL A 239 -20.80 2.09 -2.41
CA VAL A 239 -19.47 2.60 -2.72
C VAL A 239 -18.72 1.56 -3.56
N TYR A 240 -18.56 1.85 -4.86
CA TYR A 240 -17.86 0.95 -5.78
C TYR A 240 -16.74 1.66 -6.51
N VAL A 241 -15.63 0.94 -6.72
CA VAL A 241 -14.53 1.36 -7.57
C VAL A 241 -14.75 0.87 -8.99
N TRP A 242 -14.45 1.71 -9.97
CA TRP A 242 -14.63 1.44 -11.39
C TRP A 242 -13.34 1.72 -12.14
N TYR A 243 -13.02 0.92 -13.15
CA TYR A 243 -11.81 1.10 -13.94
C TYR A 243 -12.04 1.01 -15.45
N LYS A 244 -11.11 1.57 -16.22
CA LYS A 244 -10.95 1.35 -17.66
C LYS A 244 -9.57 0.82 -17.99
N LYS A 245 -9.51 -0.07 -18.98
CA LYS A 245 -8.28 -0.58 -19.58
C LYS A 245 -8.12 -0.05 -20.99
N GLY A 246 -6.87 0.16 -21.39
CA GLY A 246 -6.54 0.49 -22.77
C GLY A 246 -6.75 1.97 -23.11
N GLY A 247 -5.80 2.50 -23.88
CA GLY A 247 -5.73 3.89 -24.30
C GLY A 247 -4.28 4.22 -24.65
N PRO A 248 -4.00 5.18 -25.55
CA PRO A 248 -2.63 5.50 -25.95
C PRO A 248 -1.86 6.32 -24.90
N SER A 249 -2.54 6.82 -23.86
CA SER A 249 -2.00 7.74 -22.86
C SER A 249 -2.68 7.57 -21.50
N ASN A 250 -2.15 8.22 -20.47
CA ASN A 250 -2.72 8.29 -19.11
C ASN A 250 -2.73 6.95 -18.36
N HIS A 251 -1.74 6.09 -18.62
CA HIS A 251 -1.57 4.84 -17.87
C HIS A 251 -1.34 5.13 -16.40
N ILE A 252 -2.12 4.49 -15.52
CA ILE A 252 -1.98 4.65 -14.08
C ILE A 252 -0.70 3.94 -13.64
N LYS A 253 0.26 4.71 -13.12
CA LYS A 253 1.58 4.23 -12.67
C LYS A 253 1.55 3.81 -11.20
N ALA A 254 0.82 4.55 -10.39
CA ALA A 254 0.68 4.29 -8.96
C ALA A 254 -0.69 4.78 -8.48
N PHE A 255 -1.15 4.23 -7.36
CA PHE A 255 -2.29 4.78 -6.62
C PHE A 255 -2.07 4.61 -5.12
N ALA A 256 -2.88 5.30 -4.33
CA ALA A 256 -2.86 5.21 -2.88
C ALA A 256 -4.21 5.59 -2.28
N VAL A 257 -4.51 5.07 -1.08
CA VAL A 257 -5.69 5.46 -0.28
C VAL A 257 -5.29 6.53 0.73
N LEU A 258 -5.90 7.71 0.65
CA LEU A 258 -5.59 8.86 1.50
C LEU A 258 -6.63 8.99 2.61
N VAL A 259 -6.24 8.71 3.85
CA VAL A 259 -7.11 8.75 5.05
C VAL A 259 -7.20 10.15 5.69
N ASN A 260 -6.36 11.09 5.24
CA ASN A 260 -6.32 12.45 5.78
C ASN A 260 -6.61 13.47 4.67
N SER A 261 -7.85 13.95 4.63
CA SER A 261 -8.32 14.94 3.64
C SER A 261 -7.53 16.25 3.65
N ALA A 262 -6.88 16.62 4.77
CA ALA A 262 -6.04 17.80 4.84
C ALA A 262 -4.78 17.70 3.94
N LEU A 263 -4.43 16.50 3.46
CA LEU A 263 -3.31 16.26 2.55
C LEU A 263 -3.69 16.36 1.07
N ILE A 264 -4.99 16.43 0.72
CA ILE A 264 -5.47 16.53 -0.67
C ILE A 264 -4.73 17.63 -1.44
N PRO A 265 -4.57 18.88 -0.93
CA PRO A 265 -3.86 19.92 -1.67
C PRO A 265 -2.40 19.57 -1.99
N ALA A 266 -1.72 18.83 -1.10
CA ALA A 266 -0.33 18.41 -1.32
C ALA A 266 -0.24 17.32 -2.40
N TYR A 267 -1.18 16.38 -2.39
CA TYR A 267 -1.28 15.30 -3.39
C TYR A 267 -1.65 15.85 -4.78
N THR A 268 -2.64 16.75 -4.86
CA THR A 268 -2.99 17.44 -6.11
C THR A 268 -1.83 18.27 -6.65
N LYS A 269 -1.12 19.02 -5.78
CA LYS A 269 0.07 19.79 -6.18
C LYS A 269 1.21 18.90 -6.68
N ALA A 270 1.32 17.67 -6.18
CA ALA A 270 2.28 16.69 -6.65
C ALA A 270 1.90 16.04 -7.99
N GLY A 271 0.72 16.36 -8.55
CA GLY A 271 0.24 15.87 -9.83
C GLY A 271 -0.58 14.59 -9.75
N LEU A 272 -1.09 14.23 -8.57
CA LEU A 272 -2.05 13.15 -8.43
C LEU A 272 -3.47 13.65 -8.69
N THR A 273 -4.28 12.82 -9.33
CA THR A 273 -5.72 13.00 -9.40
C THR A 273 -6.32 12.38 -8.14
N VAL A 274 -6.98 13.19 -7.32
CA VAL A 274 -7.74 12.71 -6.16
C VAL A 274 -9.19 12.52 -6.61
N ILE A 275 -9.73 11.32 -6.45
CA ILE A 275 -11.14 11.03 -6.70
C ILE A 275 -11.91 11.59 -5.51
N ASP A 276 -12.68 12.66 -5.75
CA ASP A 276 -13.40 13.42 -4.71
C ASP A 276 -14.68 12.70 -4.27
N LYS A 277 -14.51 11.50 -3.72
CA LYS A 277 -15.54 10.63 -3.16
C LYS A 277 -14.96 9.89 -1.97
N ASP A 278 -15.66 9.95 -0.85
CA ASP A 278 -15.28 9.19 0.35
C ASP A 278 -15.54 7.70 0.10
N ILE A 279 -14.48 6.89 0.20
CA ILE A 279 -14.57 5.43 0.03
C ILE A 279 -14.88 4.70 1.34
N ASP A 280 -14.69 5.36 2.50
CA ASP A 280 -15.00 4.83 3.84
C ASP A 280 -16.22 5.53 4.43
N ALA A 281 -17.33 5.51 3.70
CA ALA A 281 -18.52 6.26 4.09
C ALA A 281 -19.30 5.62 5.28
N GLY A 282 -18.79 4.50 5.82
CA GLY A 282 -19.24 3.85 7.05
C GLY A 282 -18.57 4.35 8.33
N SER A 283 -17.42 5.05 8.23
CA SER A 283 -16.72 5.62 9.38
C SER A 283 -17.20 7.02 9.72
N HIS A 284 -17.38 7.30 11.02
CA HIS A 284 -17.67 8.67 11.50
C HIS A 284 -16.42 9.50 11.78
N ASN A 285 -15.23 8.89 11.75
CA ASN A 285 -14.00 9.51 12.26
C ASN A 285 -12.95 9.78 11.18
N PHE A 286 -13.04 9.11 10.02
CA PHE A 286 -12.10 9.23 8.92
C PHE A 286 -12.85 9.36 7.60
N SER A 287 -12.21 10.02 6.63
CA SER A 287 -12.64 10.03 5.25
C SER A 287 -11.48 9.55 4.40
N GLU A 288 -11.76 8.65 3.47
CA GLU A 288 -10.75 8.00 2.65
C GLU A 288 -10.94 8.33 1.17
N TYR A 289 -9.84 8.64 0.48
CA TYR A 289 -9.89 9.05 -0.92
C TYR A 289 -8.89 8.28 -1.76
N LEU A 290 -9.33 7.81 -2.93
CA LEU A 290 -8.41 7.24 -3.92
C LEU A 290 -7.63 8.33 -4.64
N CYS A 291 -6.30 8.20 -4.64
CA CYS A 291 -5.39 9.07 -5.35
C CYS A 291 -4.66 8.27 -6.44
N VAL A 292 -4.61 8.77 -7.66
CA VAL A 292 -3.93 8.11 -8.79
C VAL A 292 -2.87 9.00 -9.41
N TYR A 293 -1.77 8.38 -9.84
CA TYR A 293 -0.68 9.04 -10.56
C TYR A 293 -0.53 8.42 -11.95
N GLN A 294 -0.55 9.25 -13.00
CA GLN A 294 -0.54 8.85 -14.42
C GLN A 294 0.78 9.20 -15.13
#